data_AF-R7S615-F1
#
_entry.id   AF-R7S615-F1
#
_cell.length_a   1.000
_cell.length_b   1.000
_cell.length_c   1.000
_cell.angle_alpha   90.00
_cell.angle_beta   90.00
_cell.angle_gamma   90.00
#
_symmetry.space_group_name_H-M   'P 1'
#
loop_
_entity.id
_entity.type
_entity.pdbx_description
1 polymer ?
#
loop_
_entity_poly.entity_id
_entity_poly.type
_entity_poly.pdbx_seq_one_letter_code
_entity_poly.pdbx_strand_id
1 'polypeptide(L)'
;MAVIVARAFLQDIKSFIAQTVRDETKNIVVDPSLDAYDWAKSRVDTHQRWAKLADPLDFGPGNSTFSDLVHLIALTQDDIADALPPSTIGNCSMEALVDRMYAWAISDRQGQRAPFYKAGTAGVVLRIIITELANYLRSYTEVERATEFKAALVAALVALHIHFIPDARRVGNGSPTHQPDPRGWTGLGASPRPRSLNPALARTHSERITLQINQSSQQLLDNDIRGKWSACETSIEELRVFSSRLILPEEFEKGIVQARRAVTGYVLEVYNWAFQRLMDDLQHWDCQLALTLAIMLSKQLPAISYPKSAPADLLDAIAAQSITNQEACILAIRRTPWVVRTTNRGLKDVPLYITQATLFLLAWINDKSPLRLRLDAGTEIGEWTSKHSTKGLSHMNLIRLGIAYGNSKRLFTSPRYNTDYMILPTPSLKAWAKRVKAGVADPKDGAFNLTVRIFGNATALKLRDSGNFSSLGINRVQGLQKATSDTAPVASSSRRNLDVLSDSESPPHNRRRIN
;
A
#
# COMPACT_ATOMS: atom_id res chain seq x y z
N MET A 1 2.79 35.53 7.92
CA MET A 1 3.49 35.32 9.21
C MET A 1 4.00 33.88 9.37
N ALA A 2 3.17 32.85 9.27
CA ALA A 2 3.60 31.43 9.37
C ALA A 2 4.79 31.04 8.46
N VAL A 3 4.81 31.50 7.19
CA VAL A 3 5.93 31.29 6.25
C VAL A 3 7.27 31.86 6.76
N ILE A 4 7.24 32.96 7.52
CA ILE A 4 8.45 33.57 8.09
C ILE A 4 9.04 32.63 9.15
N VAL A 5 8.20 32.06 10.01
CA VAL A 5 8.62 31.05 11.00
C VAL A 5 9.21 29.83 10.29
N ALA A 6 8.51 29.30 9.29
CA ALA A 6 8.92 28.10 8.57
C ALA A 6 10.28 28.29 7.86
N ARG A 7 10.52 29.46 7.25
CA ARG A 7 11.81 29.80 6.63
C ARG A 7 12.92 30.00 7.65
N ALA A 8 12.65 30.68 8.76
CA ALA A 8 13.62 30.82 9.85
C ALA A 8 14.01 29.43 10.42
N PHE A 9 13.04 28.55 10.57
CA PHE A 9 13.25 27.17 11.04
C PHE A 9 14.11 26.35 10.07
N LEU A 10 13.83 26.42 8.76
CA LEU A 10 14.67 25.78 7.75
C LEU A 10 16.12 26.30 7.77
N GLN A 11 16.30 27.62 7.92
CA GLN A 11 17.61 28.24 7.97
C GLN A 11 18.40 27.86 9.24
N ASP A 12 17.71 27.73 10.37
CA ASP A 12 18.31 27.25 11.61
C ASP A 12 18.81 25.81 11.46
N ILE A 13 18.04 24.93 10.80
CA ILE A 13 18.46 23.54 10.53
C ILE A 13 19.67 23.50 9.60
N LYS A 14 19.68 24.30 8.51
CA LYS A 14 20.86 24.42 7.64
C LYS A 14 22.09 24.85 8.43
N SER A 15 21.94 25.85 9.30
CA SER A 15 23.04 26.38 10.12
C SER A 15 23.53 25.37 11.15
N PHE A 16 22.62 24.63 11.78
CA PHE A 16 22.94 23.54 12.70
C PHE A 16 23.78 22.45 12.02
N ILE A 17 23.34 21.95 10.87
CA ILE A 17 24.05 20.92 10.11
C ILE A 17 25.41 21.45 9.63
N ALA A 18 25.46 22.69 9.13
CA ALA A 18 26.71 23.32 8.70
C ALA A 18 27.73 23.41 9.84
N GLN A 19 27.27 23.76 11.05
CA GLN A 19 28.12 23.82 12.23
C GLN A 19 28.59 22.44 12.66
N THR A 20 27.70 21.43 12.68
CA THR A 20 28.09 20.04 12.99
C THR A 20 29.14 19.51 12.02
N VAL A 21 28.90 19.61 10.71
CA VAL A 21 29.85 19.12 9.70
C VAL A 21 31.20 19.83 9.85
N ARG A 22 31.19 21.14 10.07
CA ARG A 22 32.43 21.90 10.30
C ARG A 22 33.15 21.44 11.56
N ASP A 23 32.46 21.27 12.68
CA ASP A 23 33.07 20.88 13.94
C ASP A 23 33.66 19.47 13.89
N GLU A 24 33.03 18.54 13.15
CA GLU A 24 33.52 17.17 12.97
C GLU A 24 34.67 17.07 11.96
N THR A 25 34.73 17.94 10.95
CA THR A 25 35.69 17.82 9.83
C THR A 25 36.87 18.81 9.90
N LYS A 26 36.77 19.92 10.63
CA LYS A 26 37.75 21.03 10.61
C LYS A 26 39.20 20.62 10.86
N ASN A 27 39.45 19.66 11.75
CA ASN A 27 40.81 19.23 12.08
C ASN A 27 41.31 18.12 11.15
N ILE A 28 40.40 17.44 10.44
CA ILE A 28 40.71 16.31 9.56
C ILE A 28 41.07 16.82 8.17
N VAL A 29 40.30 17.78 7.64
CA VAL A 29 40.48 18.30 6.27
C VAL A 29 41.74 19.16 6.12
N VAL A 30 42.39 19.56 7.22
CA VAL A 30 43.65 20.32 7.20
C VAL A 30 44.87 19.40 7.02
N ASP A 31 44.75 18.11 7.34
CA ASP A 31 45.84 17.15 7.25
C ASP A 31 45.49 15.98 6.30
N PRO A 32 46.00 16.02 5.05
CA PRO A 32 45.79 14.96 4.06
C PRO A 32 46.34 13.59 4.45
N SER A 33 47.16 13.49 5.50
CA SER A 33 47.74 12.22 5.95
C SER A 33 46.81 11.40 6.86
N LEU A 34 45.68 11.96 7.29
CA LEU A 34 44.72 11.26 8.14
C LEU A 34 43.85 10.30 7.33
N ASP A 35 43.67 9.07 7.83
CA ASP A 35 42.87 8.02 7.18
C ASP A 35 41.42 8.45 6.87
N ALA A 36 40.86 9.40 7.64
CA ALA A 36 39.51 9.93 7.44
C ALA A 36 39.43 11.14 6.50
N TYR A 37 40.55 11.58 5.89
CA TYR A 37 40.62 12.80 5.07
C TYR A 37 39.64 12.77 3.90
N ASP A 38 39.67 11.71 3.08
CA ASP A 38 38.83 11.61 1.88
C ASP A 38 37.34 11.62 2.21
N TRP A 39 36.96 10.95 3.31
CA TRP A 39 35.59 10.93 3.81
C TRP A 39 35.15 12.32 4.33
N ALA A 40 35.99 12.95 5.16
CA ALA A 40 35.70 14.28 5.70
C ALA A 40 35.58 15.34 4.59
N LYS A 41 36.45 15.27 3.57
CA LYS A 41 36.39 16.14 2.38
C LYS A 41 35.11 15.91 1.57
N SER A 42 34.75 14.66 1.33
CA SER A 42 33.49 14.29 0.66
C SER A 42 32.25 14.82 1.38
N ARG A 43 32.23 14.79 2.72
CA ARG A 43 31.15 15.41 3.53
C ARG A 43 31.10 16.93 3.36
N VAL A 44 32.24 17.62 3.35
CA VAL A 44 32.30 19.08 3.11
C VAL A 44 31.78 19.44 1.72
N ASP A 45 32.19 18.71 0.68
CA ASP A 45 31.73 18.95 -0.70
C ASP A 45 30.23 18.69 -0.85
N THR A 46 29.73 17.61 -0.23
CA THR A 46 28.29 17.30 -0.20
C THR A 46 27.50 18.38 0.54
N HIS A 47 28.08 18.98 1.59
CA HIS A 47 27.40 20.05 2.35
C HIS A 47 27.23 21.30 1.48
N GLN A 48 28.26 21.67 0.72
CA GLN A 48 28.21 22.81 -0.19
C GLN A 48 27.15 22.63 -1.29
N ARG A 49 26.91 21.40 -1.76
CA ARG A 49 25.84 21.08 -2.72
C ARG A 49 24.47 21.12 -2.04
N TRP A 50 24.31 20.37 -0.95
CA TRP A 50 23.06 20.23 -0.21
C TRP A 50 22.53 21.58 0.33
N ALA A 51 23.40 22.44 0.87
CA ALA A 51 23.00 23.73 1.43
C ALA A 51 22.41 24.68 0.39
N LYS A 52 22.76 24.53 -0.89
CA LYS A 52 22.27 25.33 -2.03
C LYS A 52 20.93 24.83 -2.59
N LEU A 53 20.45 23.66 -2.17
CA LEU A 53 19.17 23.12 -2.61
C LEU A 53 18.02 24.01 -2.12
N ALA A 54 16.99 24.13 -2.97
CA ALA A 54 15.75 24.83 -2.66
C ALA A 54 15.02 24.15 -1.49
N ASP A 55 14.90 22.82 -1.58
CA ASP A 55 14.21 21.97 -0.61
C ASP A 55 15.20 20.93 -0.02
N PRO A 56 16.07 21.31 0.92
CA PRO A 56 17.17 20.47 1.41
C PRO A 56 16.71 19.36 2.37
N LEU A 57 15.49 19.47 2.91
CA LEU A 57 14.91 18.49 3.85
C LEU A 57 13.83 17.63 3.16
N ASP A 58 13.83 17.63 1.82
CA ASP A 58 12.99 16.78 0.99
C ASP A 58 13.74 15.50 0.57
N PHE A 59 13.01 14.55 0.00
CA PHE A 59 13.60 13.36 -0.63
C PHE A 59 14.33 13.71 -1.93
N GLY A 60 13.76 14.64 -2.72
CA GLY A 60 14.26 14.97 -4.04
C GLY A 60 14.07 13.86 -5.09
N PRO A 61 14.39 14.12 -6.36
CA PRO A 61 14.24 13.14 -7.43
C PRO A 61 15.09 11.88 -7.19
N GLY A 62 14.45 10.72 -7.06
CA GLY A 62 15.15 9.46 -6.83
C GLY A 62 15.91 9.39 -5.51
N ASN A 63 15.44 10.10 -4.47
CA ASN A 63 16.04 10.18 -3.14
C ASN A 63 17.43 10.83 -3.08
N SER A 64 17.82 11.60 -4.11
CA SER A 64 19.15 12.22 -4.16
C SER A 64 19.40 13.19 -3.01
N THR A 65 18.39 14.01 -2.65
CA THR A 65 18.51 14.99 -1.56
C THR A 65 18.60 14.30 -0.20
N PHE A 66 17.80 13.24 -0.02
CA PHE A 66 17.87 12.41 1.18
C PHE A 66 19.21 11.68 1.28
N SER A 67 19.73 11.15 0.18
CA SER A 67 21.04 10.49 0.14
C SER A 67 22.17 11.47 0.48
N ASP A 68 22.14 12.69 -0.07
CA ASP A 68 23.09 13.74 0.28
C ASP A 68 22.99 14.06 1.79
N LEU A 69 21.78 14.10 2.36
CA LEU A 69 21.58 14.33 3.79
C LEU A 69 22.10 13.17 4.67
N VAL A 70 21.87 11.91 4.29
CA VAL A 70 22.43 10.74 5.01
C VAL A 70 23.95 10.77 4.95
N HIS A 71 24.52 11.03 3.78
CA HIS A 71 25.96 11.15 3.57
C HIS A 71 26.60 12.25 4.43
N LEU A 72 25.88 13.35 4.65
CA LEU A 72 26.33 14.44 5.52
C LEU A 72 26.41 14.05 6.99
N ILE A 73 25.51 13.19 7.44
CA ILE A 73 25.34 12.86 8.86
C ILE A 73 26.16 11.63 9.26
N ALA A 74 26.41 10.71 8.33
CA ALA A 74 27.21 9.53 8.55
C ALA A 74 28.65 9.89 8.97
N LEU A 75 29.13 9.30 10.09
CA LEU A 75 30.48 9.55 10.60
C LEU A 75 31.53 8.81 9.80
N THR A 76 31.18 7.61 9.36
CA THR A 76 31.99 6.76 8.48
C THR A 76 31.19 6.39 7.24
N GLN A 77 31.88 5.85 6.23
CA GLN A 77 31.24 5.36 5.01
C GLN A 77 30.29 4.17 5.29
N ASP A 78 30.57 3.38 6.33
CA ASP A 78 29.75 2.22 6.69
C ASP A 78 28.42 2.65 7.33
N ASP A 79 28.42 3.77 8.08
CA ASP A 79 27.22 4.30 8.76
C ASP A 79 26.15 4.82 7.78
N ILE A 80 26.49 5.01 6.50
CA ILE A 80 25.53 5.41 5.47
C ILE A 80 24.42 4.36 5.33
N ALA A 81 24.77 3.08 5.54
CA ALA A 81 23.84 1.95 5.42
C ALA A 81 22.68 2.02 6.42
N ASP A 82 22.88 2.70 7.56
CA ASP A 82 21.91 2.80 8.65
C ASP A 82 20.90 3.95 8.45
N ALA A 83 20.98 4.67 7.32
CA ALA A 83 20.15 5.83 6.99
C ALA A 83 20.18 6.93 8.08
N LEU A 84 19.13 7.74 8.21
CA LEU A 84 19.06 8.75 9.28
C LEU A 84 18.77 8.07 10.63
N PRO A 85 19.62 8.23 11.65
CA PRO A 85 19.39 7.60 12.95
C PRO A 85 18.12 8.15 13.61
N PRO A 86 17.23 7.31 14.14
CA PRO A 86 15.96 7.77 14.69
C PRO A 86 16.15 8.58 15.98
N SER A 87 15.32 9.60 16.15
CA SER A 87 15.22 10.37 17.39
C SER A 87 14.51 9.58 18.49
N THR A 88 14.46 10.16 19.69
CA THR A 88 13.67 9.62 20.81
C THR A 88 12.17 9.55 20.49
N ILE A 89 11.70 10.41 19.59
CA ILE A 89 10.29 10.57 19.24
C ILE A 89 9.93 9.69 18.04
N GLY A 90 10.91 9.35 17.20
CA GLY A 90 10.69 8.57 15.98
C GLY A 90 9.97 9.40 14.93
N ASN A 91 8.86 8.90 14.38
CA ASN A 91 8.08 9.60 13.37
C ASN A 91 6.89 10.33 14.00
N CYS A 92 6.60 11.55 13.55
CA CYS A 92 5.42 12.30 14.00
C CYS A 92 4.75 13.05 12.86
N SER A 93 3.50 13.48 13.07
CA SER A 93 2.78 14.27 12.07
C SER A 93 3.26 15.72 12.07
N MET A 94 3.00 16.42 10.95
CA MET A 94 3.34 17.85 10.84
C MET A 94 2.56 18.68 11.88
N GLU A 95 1.31 18.29 12.16
CA GLU A 95 0.47 18.89 13.20
C GLU A 95 1.06 18.68 14.58
N ALA A 96 1.53 17.47 14.89
CA ALA A 96 2.16 17.16 16.17
C ALA A 96 3.46 17.93 16.38
N LEU A 97 4.25 18.13 15.32
CA LEU A 97 5.42 19.01 15.34
C LEU A 97 5.03 20.45 15.66
N VAL A 98 4.05 20.99 14.93
CA VAL A 98 3.57 22.36 15.09
C VAL A 98 2.95 22.58 16.47
N ASP A 99 2.22 21.62 17.00
CA ASP A 99 1.70 21.65 18.36
C ASP A 99 2.82 21.73 19.39
N ARG A 100 3.90 20.95 19.21
CA ARG A 100 5.08 21.00 20.08
C ARG A 100 5.80 22.34 19.99
N MET A 101 5.97 22.88 18.78
CA MET A 101 6.57 24.20 18.57
C MET A 101 5.74 25.31 19.23
N TYR A 102 4.43 25.27 19.04
CA TYR A 102 3.49 26.23 19.61
C TYR A 102 3.46 26.15 21.14
N ALA A 103 3.35 24.94 21.70
CA ALA A 103 3.35 24.70 23.14
C ALA A 103 4.63 25.21 23.82
N TRP A 104 5.78 25.08 23.14
CA TRP A 104 7.03 25.67 23.62
C TRP A 104 7.00 27.20 23.58
N ALA A 105 6.48 27.79 22.51
CA ALA A 105 6.50 29.24 22.33
C ALA A 105 5.63 29.98 23.35
N ILE A 106 4.53 29.39 23.79
CA ILE A 106 3.64 29.95 24.83
C ILE A 106 4.09 29.65 26.27
N SER A 107 5.16 28.85 26.47
CA SER A 107 5.64 28.47 27.80
C SER A 107 6.73 29.41 28.30
N ASP A 108 6.55 30.03 29.47
CA ASP A 108 7.57 30.90 30.09
C ASP A 108 8.63 30.16 30.90
N ARG A 109 8.45 28.84 31.12
CA ARG A 109 9.25 28.07 32.09
C ARG A 109 10.27 27.12 31.46
N GLN A 110 10.32 27.02 30.13
CA GLN A 110 11.19 26.07 29.45
C GLN A 110 12.21 26.79 28.56
N GLY A 111 13.49 26.48 28.78
CA GLY A 111 14.54 26.84 27.82
C GLY A 111 14.25 26.25 26.44
N GLN A 112 14.87 26.82 25.40
CA GLN A 112 14.74 26.33 24.02
C GLN A 112 15.12 24.85 23.93
N ARG A 113 14.20 24.03 23.42
CA ARG A 113 14.36 22.57 23.30
C ARG A 113 14.19 22.13 21.85
N ALA A 114 14.71 20.94 21.54
CA ALA A 114 14.44 20.26 20.28
C ALA A 114 12.92 20.30 19.95
N PRO A 115 12.55 20.68 18.72
CA PRO A 115 13.37 20.72 17.51
C PRO A 115 14.10 22.06 17.29
N PHE A 116 13.97 23.03 18.20
CA PHE A 116 14.63 24.32 18.05
C PHE A 116 16.11 24.25 18.40
N TYR A 117 16.94 24.79 17.52
CA TYR A 117 18.36 24.95 17.75
C TYR A 117 18.64 26.22 18.58
N LYS A 118 19.35 26.10 19.71
CA LYS A 118 19.59 27.23 20.64
C LYS A 118 20.28 28.45 20.03
N ALA A 119 21.18 28.26 19.07
CA ALA A 119 21.80 29.38 18.35
C ALA A 119 20.97 29.87 17.16
N GLY A 120 19.82 29.25 16.92
CA GLY A 120 18.86 29.59 15.87
C GLY A 120 17.86 30.66 16.30
N THR A 121 17.22 31.27 15.31
CA THR A 121 16.29 32.40 15.47
C THR A 121 14.82 32.00 15.43
N ALA A 122 14.48 30.81 14.94
CA ALA A 122 13.11 30.39 14.67
C ALA A 122 12.23 30.38 15.91
N GLY A 123 12.78 29.98 17.07
CA GLY A 123 12.04 29.99 18.33
C GLY A 123 11.66 31.42 18.77
N VAL A 124 12.59 32.36 18.63
CA VAL A 124 12.35 33.79 18.95
C VAL A 124 11.35 34.39 17.97
N VAL A 125 11.53 34.14 16.67
CA VAL A 125 10.61 34.59 15.60
C VAL A 125 9.19 34.06 15.83
N LEU A 126 9.05 32.79 16.23
CA LEU A 126 7.76 32.19 16.55
C LEU A 126 7.06 32.92 17.72
N ARG A 127 7.79 33.23 18.80
CA ARG A 127 7.22 33.96 19.94
C ARG A 127 6.74 35.36 19.54
N ILE A 128 7.57 36.11 18.81
CA ILE A 128 7.21 37.44 18.31
C ILE A 128 5.95 37.36 17.44
N ILE A 129 5.89 36.39 16.52
CA ILE A 129 4.74 36.22 15.63
C ILE A 129 3.47 35.85 16.39
N ILE A 130 3.55 35.01 17.43
CA ILE A 130 2.39 34.68 18.28
C ILE A 130 1.90 35.93 19.02
N THR A 131 2.80 36.74 19.56
CA THR A 131 2.45 38.02 20.21
C THR A 131 1.81 38.99 19.22
N GLU A 132 2.36 39.14 18.01
CA GLU A 132 1.80 40.01 16.99
C GLU A 132 0.46 39.50 16.44
N LEU A 133 0.26 38.19 16.31
CA LEU A 133 -1.02 37.60 15.91
C LEU A 133 -2.17 38.00 16.84
N ALA A 134 -1.91 38.11 18.14
CA ALA A 134 -2.90 38.62 19.09
C ALA A 134 -3.29 40.07 18.81
N ASN A 135 -2.37 40.89 18.28
CA ASN A 135 -2.62 42.28 17.90
C ASN A 135 -3.41 42.41 16.58
N TYR A 136 -3.21 41.51 15.62
CA TYR A 136 -3.89 41.54 14.31
C TYR A 136 -5.26 40.85 14.33
N LEU A 137 -5.42 39.77 15.10
CA LEU A 137 -6.65 38.98 15.19
C LEU A 137 -7.38 39.23 16.53
N ARG A 138 -7.60 40.51 16.86
CA ARG A 138 -8.21 40.91 18.14
C ARG A 138 -9.64 40.40 18.32
N SER A 139 -10.36 40.21 17.21
CA SER A 139 -11.75 39.72 17.21
C SER A 139 -11.88 38.21 17.40
N TYR A 140 -10.76 37.47 17.33
CA TYR A 140 -10.73 36.01 17.49
C TYR A 140 -10.40 35.65 18.93
N THR A 141 -10.99 34.58 19.44
CA THR A 141 -10.59 33.99 20.72
C THR A 141 -9.15 33.45 20.64
N GLU A 142 -8.51 33.26 21.80
CA GLU A 142 -7.16 32.69 21.86
C GLU A 142 -7.09 31.31 21.21
N VAL A 143 -8.12 30.48 21.40
CA VAL A 143 -8.21 29.12 20.86
C VAL A 143 -8.34 29.14 19.33
N GLU A 144 -9.15 30.03 18.78
CA GLU A 144 -9.31 30.19 17.32
C GLU A 144 -8.02 30.71 16.69
N ARG A 145 -7.38 31.73 17.29
CA ARG A 145 -6.06 32.23 16.83
C ARG A 145 -5.01 31.14 16.80
N ALA A 146 -4.94 30.34 17.86
CA ALA A 146 -4.00 29.23 17.94
C ALA A 146 -4.27 28.19 16.85
N THR A 147 -5.53 27.85 16.62
CA THR A 147 -5.94 26.85 15.61
C THR A 147 -5.59 27.31 14.19
N GLU A 148 -5.97 28.53 13.83
CA GLU A 148 -5.69 29.13 12.52
C GLU A 148 -4.18 29.27 12.27
N PHE A 149 -3.43 29.73 13.28
CA PHE A 149 -1.99 29.85 13.16
C PHE A 149 -1.28 28.51 13.01
N LYS A 150 -1.67 27.50 13.78
CA LYS A 150 -1.12 26.15 13.66
C LYS A 150 -1.40 25.56 12.28
N ALA A 151 -2.62 25.68 11.77
CA ALA A 151 -2.97 25.25 10.42
C ALA A 151 -2.13 25.96 9.34
N ALA A 152 -1.95 27.29 9.47
CA ALA A 152 -1.12 28.07 8.56
C ALA A 152 0.37 27.68 8.64
N LEU A 153 0.87 27.33 9.83
CA LEU A 153 2.25 26.87 10.02
C LEU A 153 2.48 25.47 9.44
N VAL A 154 1.52 24.56 9.60
CA VAL A 154 1.53 23.25 8.92
C VAL A 154 1.60 23.45 7.40
N ALA A 155 0.71 24.28 6.84
CA ALA A 155 0.71 24.57 5.40
C ALA A 155 2.04 25.18 4.92
N ALA A 156 2.65 26.06 5.71
CA ALA A 156 3.94 26.66 5.39
C ALA A 156 5.11 25.67 5.42
N LEU A 157 5.15 24.75 6.40
CA LEU A 157 6.19 23.72 6.48
C LEU A 157 6.04 22.68 5.35
N VAL A 158 4.80 22.32 5.00
CA VAL A 158 4.51 21.43 3.85
C VAL A 158 4.92 22.09 2.53
N ALA A 159 4.68 23.39 2.35
CA ALA A 159 5.07 24.12 1.16
C ALA A 159 6.60 24.26 0.98
N LEU A 160 7.38 24.03 2.05
CA LEU A 160 8.84 23.96 2.02
C LEU A 160 9.37 22.52 1.93
N HIS A 161 8.48 21.54 1.68
CA HIS A 161 8.81 20.13 1.53
C HIS A 161 9.67 19.54 2.66
N ILE A 162 9.44 19.98 3.91
CA ILE A 162 10.21 19.52 5.07
C ILE A 162 9.70 18.15 5.49
N HIS A 163 10.48 17.10 5.23
CA HIS A 163 10.14 15.72 5.61
C HIS A 163 10.98 15.17 6.76
N PHE A 164 12.09 15.83 7.10
CA PHE A 164 12.99 15.39 8.16
C PHE A 164 13.47 16.58 8.99
N ILE A 165 13.56 16.39 10.30
CA ILE A 165 14.14 17.39 11.20
C ILE A 165 15.09 16.73 12.21
N PRO A 166 16.17 17.42 12.60
CA PRO A 166 16.97 17.02 13.75
C PRO A 166 16.17 17.24 15.04
N ASP A 167 16.30 16.31 15.98
CA ASP A 167 15.52 16.25 17.21
C ASP A 167 16.35 15.65 18.35
N ALA A 168 15.73 15.48 19.52
CA ALA A 168 16.38 14.95 20.70
C ALA A 168 16.70 13.46 20.57
N ARG A 169 17.94 13.08 20.91
CA ARG A 169 18.37 11.68 21.00
C ARG A 169 18.54 11.26 22.47
N ARG A 170 18.27 10.00 22.79
CA ARG A 170 18.72 9.38 24.04
C ARG A 170 20.10 8.76 23.85
N VAL A 171 21.03 9.10 24.74
CA VAL A 171 22.34 8.48 24.81
C VAL A 171 22.34 7.50 25.99
N GLY A 172 22.28 6.20 25.69
CA GLY A 172 22.16 5.13 26.70
C GLY A 172 20.86 5.18 27.50
N ASN A 173 20.93 4.87 28.80
CA ASN A 173 19.79 4.87 29.72
C ASN A 173 19.44 6.28 30.28
N GLY A 174 20.07 7.33 29.77
CA GLY A 174 19.89 8.71 30.25
C GLY A 174 18.64 9.42 29.74
N SER A 175 18.43 10.63 30.24
CA SER A 175 17.42 11.56 29.73
C SER A 175 17.74 12.00 28.29
N PRO A 176 16.73 12.26 27.44
CA PRO A 176 16.94 12.76 26.08
C PRO A 176 17.71 14.10 26.08
N THR A 177 18.49 14.35 25.03
CA THR A 177 19.15 15.65 24.84
C THR A 177 18.12 16.77 24.77
N HIS A 178 18.41 17.90 25.43
CA HIS A 178 17.54 19.07 25.32
C HIS A 178 17.68 19.80 23.98
N GLN A 179 18.81 19.63 23.30
CA GLN A 179 19.10 20.22 21.99
C GLN A 179 18.95 19.19 20.87
N PRO A 180 18.66 19.64 19.63
CA PRO A 180 18.74 18.79 18.45
C PRO A 180 20.10 18.11 18.37
N ASP A 181 20.11 16.81 18.09
CA ASP A 181 21.30 16.01 17.90
C ASP A 181 21.42 15.66 16.41
N PRO A 182 22.59 15.82 15.77
CA PRO A 182 22.76 15.42 14.37
C PRO A 182 22.54 13.92 14.14
N ARG A 183 22.47 13.12 15.19
CA ARG A 183 22.23 11.68 15.15
C ARG A 183 20.90 11.29 15.79
N GLY A 184 19.94 12.21 15.83
CA GLY A 184 18.56 11.95 16.23
C GLY A 184 17.60 12.65 15.30
N TRP A 185 17.02 11.93 14.35
CA TRP A 185 16.15 12.48 13.32
C TRP A 185 14.70 12.04 13.49
N THR A 186 13.80 12.99 13.29
CA THR A 186 12.35 12.77 13.30
C THR A 186 11.84 12.91 11.88
N GLY A 187 11.17 11.87 11.36
CA GLY A 187 10.47 11.93 10.08
C GLY A 187 9.09 12.61 10.22
N LEU A 188 8.73 13.41 9.22
CA LEU A 188 7.51 14.22 9.17
C LEU A 188 6.71 13.92 7.90
N GLY A 189 5.48 13.44 8.07
CA GLY A 189 4.50 13.32 6.97
C GLY A 189 4.82 12.27 5.89
N ALA A 190 3.96 12.25 4.87
CA ALA A 190 3.97 11.28 3.77
C ALA A 190 5.05 11.61 2.73
N SER A 191 5.82 10.61 2.31
CA SER A 191 6.87 10.75 1.30
C SER A 191 6.50 10.06 -0.02
N PRO A 192 6.94 10.58 -1.18
CA PRO A 192 6.73 9.94 -2.47
C PRO A 192 7.51 8.63 -2.58
N ARG A 193 6.85 7.58 -3.09
CA ARG A 193 7.45 6.26 -3.32
C ARG A 193 8.54 6.31 -4.39
N PRO A 194 9.77 5.81 -4.13
CA PRO A 194 10.68 5.42 -5.20
C PRO A 194 10.18 4.13 -5.87
N ARG A 195 10.44 4.01 -7.17
CA ARG A 195 10.21 2.76 -7.92
C ARG A 195 11.10 1.66 -7.35
N SER A 196 10.48 0.49 -7.13
CA SER A 196 11.17 -0.77 -6.82
C SER A 196 12.38 -0.97 -7.75
N LEU A 197 13.58 -0.90 -7.19
CA LEU A 197 14.82 -1.24 -7.88
C LEU A 197 15.17 -2.69 -7.57
N ASN A 198 15.33 -3.48 -8.63
CA ASN A 198 15.68 -4.88 -8.55
C ASN A 198 17.10 -5.02 -7.96
N PRO A 199 17.29 -5.67 -6.80
CA PRO A 199 18.60 -5.79 -6.14
C PRO A 199 19.64 -6.56 -6.98
N ALA A 200 19.21 -7.26 -8.02
CA ALA A 200 20.06 -8.00 -8.95
C ALA A 200 20.94 -7.12 -9.87
N LEU A 201 20.80 -5.79 -9.86
CA LEU A 201 21.51 -4.88 -10.77
C LEU A 201 22.69 -4.12 -10.15
N ALA A 202 22.91 -4.18 -8.83
CA ALA A 202 24.00 -3.44 -8.18
C ALA A 202 25.37 -4.11 -8.42
N ARG A 203 26.17 -3.52 -9.30
CA ARG A 203 27.51 -4.02 -9.68
C ARG A 203 28.63 -3.39 -8.85
N THR A 204 28.41 -2.20 -8.29
CA THR A 204 29.42 -1.47 -7.48
C THR A 204 29.00 -1.27 -6.02
N HIS A 205 29.98 -1.01 -5.13
CA HIS A 205 29.75 -0.81 -3.69
C HIS A 205 28.87 0.42 -3.41
N SER A 206 29.08 1.51 -4.13
CA SER A 206 28.26 2.73 -4.08
C SER A 206 26.82 2.51 -4.57
N GLU A 207 26.61 1.69 -5.60
CA GLU A 207 25.27 1.28 -6.05
C GLU A 207 24.55 0.44 -4.99
N ARG A 208 25.26 -0.45 -4.27
CA ARG A 208 24.69 -1.25 -3.18
C ARG A 208 24.24 -0.38 -2.01
N ILE A 209 25.06 0.59 -1.61
CA ILE A 209 24.71 1.57 -0.57
C ILE A 209 23.48 2.38 -1.00
N THR A 210 23.44 2.87 -2.23
CA THR A 210 22.27 3.59 -2.77
C THR A 210 21.00 2.73 -2.76
N LEU A 211 21.12 1.46 -3.12
CA LEU A 211 20.00 0.50 -3.08
C LEU A 211 19.51 0.25 -1.65
N GLN A 212 20.41 0.18 -0.68
CA GLN A 212 20.11 -0.05 0.72
C GLN A 212 19.45 1.18 1.38
N ILE A 213 19.91 2.40 1.08
CA ILE A 213 19.25 3.66 1.48
C ILE A 213 17.81 3.69 0.96
N ASN A 214 17.62 3.31 -0.31
CA ASN A 214 16.28 3.24 -0.92
C ASN A 214 15.39 2.20 -0.24
N GLN A 215 15.93 1.03 0.12
CA GLN A 215 15.19 0.00 0.86
C GLN A 215 14.80 0.45 2.26
N SER A 216 15.69 1.11 3.01
CA SER A 216 15.41 1.64 4.34
C SER A 216 14.37 2.77 4.30
N SER A 217 14.45 3.66 3.30
CA SER A 217 13.42 4.67 3.03
C SER A 217 12.07 4.02 2.72
N GLN A 218 12.06 2.95 1.92
CA GLN A 218 10.86 2.20 1.57
C GLN A 218 10.22 1.50 2.79
N GLN A 219 11.03 0.99 3.73
CA GLN A 219 10.52 0.42 4.98
C GLN A 219 9.89 1.49 5.91
N LEU A 220 10.46 2.69 5.96
CA LEU A 220 9.86 3.81 6.71
C LEU A 220 8.53 4.25 6.08
N LEU A 221 8.44 4.23 4.75
CA LEU A 221 7.24 4.51 3.96
C LEU A 221 6.13 3.46 4.13
N ASP A 222 6.52 2.18 4.18
CA ASP A 222 5.60 1.06 4.33
C ASP A 222 4.94 1.02 5.72
N ASN A 223 5.54 1.68 6.71
CA ASN A 223 4.98 1.78 8.06
C ASN A 223 4.09 3.02 8.30
N ASP A 224 4.04 3.99 7.38
CA ASP A 224 3.17 5.16 7.53
C ASP A 224 1.70 4.83 7.21
N ILE A 225 0.83 4.83 8.22
CA ILE A 225 -0.60 4.53 8.04
C ILE A 225 -1.36 5.51 7.11
N ARG A 226 -0.81 6.69 6.80
CA ARG A 226 -1.40 7.69 5.87
C ARG A 226 -0.63 7.87 4.56
N GLY A 227 0.47 7.13 4.36
CA GLY A 227 1.28 7.26 3.15
C GLY A 227 0.53 6.77 1.92
N LYS A 228 0.68 7.48 0.78
CA LYS A 228 0.08 7.10 -0.51
C LYS A 228 0.49 5.68 -0.91
N TRP A 229 -0.46 4.94 -1.47
CA TRP A 229 -0.22 3.57 -1.89
C TRP A 229 -1.00 3.20 -3.14
N SER A 230 -0.40 2.35 -3.98
CA SER A 230 -1.04 1.81 -5.19
C SER A 230 -1.46 0.38 -4.95
N ALA A 231 -2.76 0.10 -5.08
CA ALA A 231 -3.28 -1.25 -5.04
C ALA A 231 -2.89 -2.08 -6.28
N CYS A 232 -2.61 -1.44 -7.41
CA CYS A 232 -2.08 -2.11 -8.59
C CYS A 232 -0.69 -2.69 -8.36
N GLU A 233 0.18 -1.96 -7.66
CA GLU A 233 1.57 -2.37 -7.38
C GLU A 233 1.69 -3.32 -6.18
N THR A 234 0.76 -3.24 -5.23
CA THR A 234 0.76 -4.10 -4.03
C THR A 234 0.42 -5.57 -4.38
N SER A 235 1.28 -6.51 -4.00
CA SER A 235 1.00 -7.95 -4.07
C SER A 235 -0.04 -8.39 -3.02
N ILE A 236 -0.62 -9.59 -3.19
CA ILE A 236 -1.60 -10.11 -2.22
C ILE A 236 -0.96 -10.33 -0.84
N GLU A 237 0.30 -10.77 -0.78
CA GLU A 237 1.00 -10.92 0.49
C GLU A 237 1.25 -9.58 1.21
N GLU A 238 1.59 -8.53 0.46
CA GLU A 238 1.85 -7.20 1.01
C GLU A 238 0.60 -6.50 1.55
N LEU A 239 -0.61 -7.00 1.25
CA LEU A 239 -1.85 -6.46 1.81
C LEU A 239 -1.84 -6.45 3.34
N ARG A 240 -1.01 -7.27 4.01
CA ARG A 240 -0.80 -7.20 5.47
C ARG A 240 -0.39 -5.82 5.93
N VAL A 241 0.51 -5.18 5.18
CA VAL A 241 1.08 -3.86 5.47
C VAL A 241 0.05 -2.76 5.19
N PHE A 242 -0.76 -2.92 4.15
CA PHE A 242 -1.71 -1.90 3.71
C PHE A 242 -3.09 -2.00 4.36
N SER A 243 -3.38 -3.10 5.07
CA SER A 243 -4.66 -3.29 5.76
C SER A 243 -4.96 -2.28 6.89
N SER A 244 -3.92 -1.64 7.45
CA SER A 244 -4.04 -0.61 8.49
C SER A 244 -4.09 0.82 7.93
N ARG A 245 -4.05 1.00 6.60
CA ARG A 245 -3.98 2.33 5.98
C ARG A 245 -5.29 3.10 6.16
N LEU A 246 -5.17 4.37 6.52
CA LEU A 246 -6.29 5.29 6.72
C LEU A 246 -6.72 6.00 5.43
N ILE A 247 -5.96 5.84 4.34
CA ILE A 247 -6.26 6.47 3.06
C ILE A 247 -6.52 5.44 1.96
N LEU A 248 -7.35 5.83 1.00
CA LEU A 248 -7.65 5.01 -0.18
C LEU A 248 -6.41 4.89 -1.09
N PRO A 249 -6.32 3.80 -1.88
CA PRO A 249 -5.30 3.67 -2.91
C PRO A 249 -5.35 4.79 -3.96
N GLU A 250 -4.23 5.09 -4.59
CA GLU A 250 -4.10 6.09 -5.66
C GLU A 250 -5.04 5.84 -6.85
N GLU A 251 -5.40 4.57 -7.10
CA GLU A 251 -6.37 4.19 -8.13
C GLU A 251 -7.72 4.90 -7.96
N PHE A 252 -8.10 5.27 -6.72
CA PHE A 252 -9.34 5.98 -6.46
C PHE A 252 -9.32 7.44 -6.92
N GLU A 253 -8.17 8.12 -6.93
CA GLU A 253 -8.10 9.55 -7.33
C GLU A 253 -8.63 9.75 -8.77
N LYS A 254 -8.19 8.89 -9.70
CA LYS A 254 -8.64 8.93 -11.11
C LYS A 254 -9.83 8.01 -11.37
N GLY A 255 -9.84 6.84 -10.73
CA GLY A 255 -10.85 5.81 -10.93
C GLY A 255 -12.25 6.28 -10.55
N ILE A 256 -12.41 7.06 -9.47
CA ILE A 256 -13.75 7.53 -9.05
C ILE A 256 -14.34 8.53 -10.05
N VAL A 257 -13.51 9.45 -10.57
CA VAL A 257 -13.95 10.47 -11.53
C VAL A 257 -14.43 9.79 -12.81
N GLN A 258 -13.66 8.83 -13.31
CA GLN A 258 -14.01 8.08 -14.52
C GLN A 258 -15.22 7.15 -14.28
N ALA A 259 -15.30 6.50 -13.12
CA ALA A 259 -16.44 5.66 -12.75
C ALA A 259 -17.74 6.45 -12.71
N ARG A 260 -17.73 7.65 -12.09
CA ARG A 260 -18.89 8.56 -12.00
C ARG A 260 -19.31 9.12 -13.35
N ARG A 261 -18.37 9.51 -14.22
CA ARG A 261 -18.69 10.02 -15.58
C ARG A 261 -19.35 8.96 -16.46
N ALA A 262 -19.07 7.68 -16.22
CA ALA A 262 -19.57 6.57 -17.03
C ALA A 262 -20.94 6.04 -16.57
N VAL A 263 -21.57 6.64 -15.56
CA VAL A 263 -22.84 6.19 -14.99
C VAL A 263 -23.75 7.39 -14.71
N THR A 264 -25.06 7.15 -14.69
CA THR A 264 -26.08 8.16 -14.41
C THR A 264 -27.12 7.57 -13.46
N GLY A 265 -28.07 8.40 -12.99
CA GLY A 265 -29.24 7.95 -12.24
C GLY A 265 -28.88 7.16 -10.98
N TYR A 266 -29.53 6.01 -10.82
CA TYR A 266 -29.43 5.20 -9.61
C TYR A 266 -28.03 4.62 -9.38
N VAL A 267 -27.33 4.21 -10.45
CA VAL A 267 -25.97 3.66 -10.29
C VAL A 267 -25.02 4.73 -9.75
N LEU A 268 -25.19 5.98 -10.20
CA LEU A 268 -24.42 7.11 -9.70
C LEU A 268 -24.71 7.39 -8.22
N GLU A 269 -25.97 7.32 -7.80
CA GLU A 269 -26.38 7.46 -6.40
C GLU A 269 -25.66 6.44 -5.49
N VAL A 270 -25.70 5.16 -5.87
CA VAL A 270 -25.03 4.09 -5.12
C VAL A 270 -23.51 4.28 -5.09
N TYR A 271 -22.89 4.71 -6.20
CA TYR A 271 -21.45 5.00 -6.25
C TYR A 271 -21.07 6.18 -5.36
N ASN A 272 -21.89 7.23 -5.33
CA ASN A 272 -21.65 8.39 -4.46
C ASN A 272 -21.74 8.00 -2.98
N TRP A 273 -22.77 7.24 -2.62
CA TRP A 273 -22.92 6.71 -1.26
C TRP A 273 -21.74 5.83 -0.86
N ALA A 274 -21.35 4.87 -1.71
CA ALA A 274 -20.27 3.94 -1.39
C ALA A 274 -18.92 4.67 -1.25
N PHE A 275 -18.66 5.66 -2.11
CA PHE A 275 -17.46 6.47 -2.00
C PHE A 275 -17.45 7.31 -0.73
N GLN A 276 -18.57 7.95 -0.38
CA GLN A 276 -18.68 8.69 0.88
C GLN A 276 -18.46 7.78 2.08
N ARG A 277 -19.03 6.57 2.08
CA ARG A 277 -18.85 5.58 3.14
C ARG A 277 -17.38 5.18 3.34
N LEU A 278 -16.63 5.02 2.24
CA LEU A 278 -15.19 4.75 2.28
C LEU A 278 -14.40 5.94 2.86
N MET A 279 -14.79 7.17 2.54
CA MET A 279 -14.15 8.38 3.04
C MET A 279 -14.43 8.64 4.53
N ASP A 280 -15.64 8.32 4.99
CA ASP A 280 -16.05 8.54 6.38
C ASP A 280 -15.35 7.58 7.34
N ASP A 281 -15.24 6.29 6.98
CA ASP A 281 -14.65 5.27 7.85
C ASP A 281 -14.08 4.10 7.03
N LEU A 282 -12.91 4.32 6.43
CA LEU A 282 -12.20 3.30 5.65
C LEU A 282 -11.83 2.07 6.50
N GLN A 283 -11.60 2.26 7.80
CA GLN A 283 -11.16 1.20 8.72
C GLN A 283 -12.31 0.31 9.20
N HIS A 284 -13.55 0.68 8.92
CA HIS A 284 -14.69 -0.17 9.20
C HIS A 284 -14.59 -1.51 8.46
N TRP A 285 -15.13 -2.56 9.07
CA TRP A 285 -14.95 -3.95 8.60
C TRP A 285 -15.52 -4.20 7.19
N ASP A 286 -16.58 -3.50 6.80
CA ASP A 286 -17.22 -3.63 5.48
C ASP A 286 -16.38 -2.97 4.38
N CYS A 287 -15.86 -1.77 4.65
CA CYS A 287 -14.92 -1.04 3.79
C CYS A 287 -13.64 -1.86 3.56
N GLN A 288 -13.04 -2.37 4.64
CA GLN A 288 -11.83 -3.20 4.57
C GLN A 288 -12.08 -4.52 3.83
N LEU A 289 -13.20 -5.19 4.08
CA LEU A 289 -13.57 -6.41 3.37
C LEU A 289 -13.77 -6.14 1.87
N ALA A 290 -14.53 -5.10 1.51
CA ALA A 290 -14.78 -4.74 0.13
C ALA A 290 -13.49 -4.39 -0.63
N LEU A 291 -12.61 -3.58 -0.02
CA LEU A 291 -11.34 -3.18 -0.62
C LEU A 291 -10.41 -4.37 -0.80
N THR A 292 -10.22 -5.18 0.25
CA THR A 292 -9.33 -6.36 0.19
C THR A 292 -9.77 -7.34 -0.89
N LEU A 293 -11.07 -7.68 -0.95
CA LEU A 293 -11.60 -8.61 -1.94
C LEU A 293 -11.50 -8.04 -3.37
N ALA A 294 -11.72 -6.73 -3.55
CA ALA A 294 -11.56 -6.08 -4.84
C ALA A 294 -10.12 -6.15 -5.35
N ILE A 295 -9.13 -5.90 -4.48
CA ILE A 295 -7.72 -6.00 -4.85
C ILE A 295 -7.37 -7.44 -5.21
N MET A 296 -7.75 -8.42 -4.38
CA MET A 296 -7.53 -9.84 -4.68
C MET A 296 -8.17 -10.27 -6.01
N LEU A 297 -9.39 -9.79 -6.30
CA LEU A 297 -10.07 -10.08 -7.55
C LEU A 297 -9.38 -9.42 -8.75
N SER A 298 -8.81 -8.22 -8.58
CA SER A 298 -8.09 -7.51 -9.64
C SER A 298 -6.84 -8.27 -10.13
N LYS A 299 -6.16 -9.00 -9.23
CA LYS A 299 -4.99 -9.83 -9.59
C LYS A 299 -5.34 -11.05 -10.44
N GLN A 300 -6.62 -11.41 -10.50
CA GLN A 300 -7.12 -12.49 -11.38
C GLN A 300 -7.51 -12.01 -12.77
N LEU A 301 -7.46 -10.70 -13.06
CA LEU A 301 -7.83 -10.19 -14.37
C LEU A 301 -6.93 -10.79 -15.47
N PRO A 302 -7.51 -11.11 -16.65
CA PRO A 302 -8.92 -10.98 -17.04
C PRO A 302 -9.80 -12.20 -16.68
N ALA A 303 -9.27 -13.21 -15.98
CA ALA A 303 -9.91 -14.48 -15.68
C ALA A 303 -10.85 -14.41 -14.46
N ILE A 304 -11.81 -13.47 -14.47
CA ILE A 304 -12.76 -13.27 -13.37
C ILE A 304 -14.18 -13.76 -13.69
N SER A 305 -14.41 -14.34 -14.87
CA SER A 305 -15.75 -14.81 -15.26
C SER A 305 -16.01 -16.26 -14.85
N TYR A 306 -17.22 -16.72 -15.16
CA TYR A 306 -17.65 -18.11 -15.01
C TYR A 306 -18.17 -18.67 -16.36
N PRO A 307 -18.14 -19.99 -16.57
CA PRO A 307 -18.69 -20.64 -17.76
C PRO A 307 -20.18 -20.30 -17.94
N LYS A 308 -20.67 -20.21 -19.19
CA LYS A 308 -22.11 -20.02 -19.45
C LYS A 308 -22.93 -21.26 -19.05
N SER A 309 -22.33 -22.44 -19.17
CA SER A 309 -22.90 -23.71 -18.78
C SER A 309 -22.00 -24.37 -17.74
N ALA A 310 -22.58 -24.78 -16.62
CA ALA A 310 -21.89 -25.60 -15.63
C ALA A 310 -21.95 -27.09 -16.03
N PRO A 311 -20.89 -27.88 -15.72
CA PRO A 311 -20.95 -29.33 -15.75
C PRO A 311 -22.14 -29.89 -14.93
N ALA A 312 -22.73 -30.99 -15.36
CA ALA A 312 -23.93 -31.55 -14.72
C ALA A 312 -23.68 -31.99 -13.26
N ASP A 313 -22.53 -32.61 -13.01
CA ASP A 313 -22.04 -32.99 -11.68
C ASP A 313 -21.92 -31.78 -10.73
N LEU A 314 -21.47 -30.63 -11.25
CA LEU A 314 -21.41 -29.39 -10.48
C LEU A 314 -22.81 -28.86 -10.15
N LEU A 315 -23.74 -28.91 -11.10
CA LEU A 315 -25.13 -28.50 -10.88
C LEU A 315 -25.83 -29.36 -9.84
N ASP A 316 -25.60 -30.66 -9.87
CA ASP A 316 -26.15 -31.60 -8.88
C ASP A 316 -25.51 -31.40 -7.51
N ALA A 317 -24.19 -31.17 -7.46
CA ALA A 317 -23.50 -30.83 -6.22
C ALA A 317 -24.02 -29.53 -5.58
N ILE A 318 -24.35 -28.52 -6.39
CA ILE A 318 -24.94 -27.25 -5.92
C ILE A 318 -26.37 -27.48 -5.40
N ALA A 319 -27.20 -28.18 -6.18
CA ALA A 319 -28.60 -28.44 -5.81
C ALA A 319 -28.74 -29.35 -4.58
N ALA A 320 -27.77 -30.23 -4.33
CA ALA A 320 -27.72 -31.08 -3.14
C ALA A 320 -27.42 -30.31 -1.84
N GLN A 321 -26.95 -29.06 -1.91
CA GLN A 321 -26.67 -28.28 -0.71
C GLN A 321 -27.95 -27.72 -0.10
N SER A 322 -28.09 -27.92 1.22
CA SER A 322 -29.12 -27.20 1.98
C SER A 322 -28.81 -25.71 1.97
N ILE A 323 -29.81 -24.88 1.65
CA ILE A 323 -29.71 -23.42 1.69
C ILE A 323 -29.39 -22.89 3.10
N THR A 324 -29.68 -23.68 4.14
CA THR A 324 -29.31 -23.36 5.54
C THR A 324 -27.81 -23.50 5.79
N ASN A 325 -27.10 -24.32 5.01
CA ASN A 325 -25.64 -24.45 5.07
C ASN A 325 -24.97 -23.53 4.05
N GLN A 326 -24.91 -22.24 4.41
CA GLN A 326 -24.42 -21.17 3.55
C GLN A 326 -22.96 -21.39 3.09
N GLU A 327 -22.08 -21.87 3.97
CA GLU A 327 -20.67 -22.13 3.62
C GLU A 327 -20.55 -23.29 2.62
N ALA A 328 -21.33 -24.37 2.77
CA ALA A 328 -21.31 -25.48 1.81
C ALA A 328 -21.80 -25.05 0.42
N CYS A 329 -22.83 -24.19 0.34
CA CYS A 329 -23.28 -23.58 -0.91
C CYS A 329 -22.15 -22.77 -1.58
N ILE A 330 -21.45 -21.94 -0.81
CA ILE A 330 -20.31 -21.13 -1.29
C ILE A 330 -19.18 -22.04 -1.80
N LEU A 331 -18.82 -23.07 -1.05
CA LEU A 331 -17.76 -24.01 -1.43
C LEU A 331 -18.11 -24.80 -2.68
N ALA A 332 -19.37 -25.21 -2.87
CA ALA A 332 -19.82 -25.84 -4.10
C ALA A 332 -19.63 -24.91 -5.31
N ILE A 333 -20.04 -23.64 -5.19
CA ILE A 333 -19.92 -22.65 -6.27
C ILE A 333 -18.45 -22.30 -6.57
N ARG A 334 -17.56 -22.31 -5.58
CA ARG A 334 -16.11 -22.08 -5.76
C ARG A 334 -15.41 -23.16 -6.60
N ARG A 335 -16.00 -24.34 -6.77
CA ARG A 335 -15.51 -25.38 -7.69
C ARG A 335 -15.67 -24.99 -9.16
N THR A 336 -16.51 -24.01 -9.45
CA THR A 336 -16.69 -23.51 -10.81
C THR A 336 -15.40 -22.82 -11.28
N PRO A 337 -14.86 -23.15 -12.47
CA PRO A 337 -13.60 -22.58 -12.94
C PRO A 337 -13.70 -21.07 -13.19
N TRP A 338 -12.56 -20.40 -13.01
CA TRP A 338 -12.34 -19.00 -13.40
C TRP A 338 -12.00 -18.94 -14.88
N VAL A 339 -12.77 -18.20 -15.68
CA VAL A 339 -12.60 -18.14 -17.14
C VAL A 339 -12.43 -16.71 -17.64
N VAL A 340 -11.75 -16.56 -18.78
CA VAL A 340 -11.69 -15.31 -19.55
C VAL A 340 -12.88 -15.29 -20.51
N ARG A 341 -13.67 -14.22 -20.52
CA ARG A 341 -14.68 -13.99 -21.55
C ARG A 341 -14.20 -12.90 -22.51
N THR A 342 -14.16 -13.21 -23.80
CA THR A 342 -13.76 -12.29 -24.88
C THR A 342 -14.66 -11.05 -24.99
N THR A 343 -15.90 -11.13 -24.49
CA THR A 343 -16.89 -10.04 -24.57
C THR A 343 -16.80 -9.01 -23.44
N ASN A 344 -15.97 -9.23 -22.42
CA ASN A 344 -15.94 -8.34 -21.25
C ASN A 344 -15.14 -7.07 -21.55
N ARG A 345 -15.85 -5.99 -21.91
CA ARG A 345 -15.28 -4.64 -22.06
C ARG A 345 -14.99 -4.05 -20.67
N GLY A 346 -13.89 -3.30 -20.54
CA GLY A 346 -13.54 -2.59 -19.30
C GLY A 346 -12.68 -3.38 -18.30
N LEU A 347 -12.19 -4.57 -18.64
CA LEU A 347 -11.25 -5.35 -17.82
C LEU A 347 -9.77 -5.05 -18.09
N LYS A 348 -9.48 -4.14 -19.03
CA LYS A 348 -8.11 -3.75 -19.40
C LYS A 348 -7.52 -2.66 -18.51
N ASP A 349 -8.40 -1.89 -17.85
CA ASP A 349 -8.04 -0.80 -16.96
C ASP A 349 -8.13 -1.30 -15.51
N VAL A 350 -7.03 -1.86 -15.02
CA VAL A 350 -6.95 -2.43 -13.66
C VAL A 350 -7.22 -1.37 -12.59
N PRO A 351 -6.66 -0.13 -12.66
CA PRO A 351 -7.01 0.94 -11.74
C PRO A 351 -8.51 1.22 -11.64
N LEU A 352 -9.17 1.42 -12.79
CA LEU A 352 -10.61 1.68 -12.82
C LEU A 352 -11.41 0.48 -12.28
N TYR A 353 -10.97 -0.73 -12.59
CA TYR A 353 -11.61 -1.95 -12.13
C TYR A 353 -11.58 -2.06 -10.60
N ILE A 354 -10.43 -1.79 -9.96
CA ILE A 354 -10.30 -1.83 -8.50
C ILE A 354 -11.34 -0.91 -7.86
N THR A 355 -11.41 0.35 -8.30
CA THR A 355 -12.39 1.32 -7.78
C THR A 355 -13.82 0.81 -7.95
N GLN A 356 -14.20 0.37 -9.16
CA GLN A 356 -15.56 -0.08 -9.43
C GLN A 356 -15.92 -1.35 -8.66
N ALA A 357 -14.98 -2.29 -8.53
CA ALA A 357 -15.16 -3.50 -7.75
C ALA A 357 -15.34 -3.17 -6.27
N THR A 358 -14.54 -2.29 -5.69
CA THR A 358 -14.70 -1.90 -4.28
C THR A 358 -16.06 -1.25 -4.02
N LEU A 359 -16.49 -0.30 -4.85
CA LEU A 359 -17.81 0.34 -4.72
C LEU A 359 -18.95 -0.67 -4.86
N PHE A 360 -18.85 -1.56 -5.84
CA PHE A 360 -19.83 -2.62 -6.07
C PHE A 360 -19.94 -3.58 -4.87
N LEU A 361 -18.81 -4.08 -4.37
CA LEU A 361 -18.79 -5.01 -3.25
C LEU A 361 -19.29 -4.34 -1.96
N LEU A 362 -18.87 -3.10 -1.69
CA LEU A 362 -19.32 -2.35 -0.51
C LEU A 362 -20.83 -2.13 -0.52
N ALA A 363 -21.40 -1.79 -1.68
CA ALA A 363 -22.84 -1.64 -1.82
C ALA A 363 -23.60 -2.95 -1.52
N TRP A 364 -23.03 -4.12 -1.81
CA TRP A 364 -23.65 -5.40 -1.45
C TRP A 364 -23.43 -5.82 0.01
N ILE A 365 -22.28 -5.49 0.60
CA ILE A 365 -21.90 -5.89 1.96
C ILE A 365 -22.65 -5.09 3.02
N ASN A 366 -22.84 -3.79 2.81
CA ASN A 366 -23.43 -2.90 3.81
C ASN A 366 -24.95 -2.82 3.63
N ASP A 367 -25.70 -3.25 4.65
CA ASP A 367 -27.17 -3.31 4.70
C ASP A 367 -27.87 -1.94 4.57
N LYS A 368 -27.18 -0.84 4.86
CA LYS A 368 -27.69 0.53 4.71
C LYS A 368 -27.42 1.15 3.34
N SER A 369 -26.82 0.41 2.41
CA SER A 369 -26.57 0.95 1.08
C SER A 369 -27.88 1.20 0.32
N PRO A 370 -27.95 2.20 -0.57
CA PRO A 370 -29.12 2.39 -1.43
C PRO A 370 -29.43 1.16 -2.31
N LEU A 371 -28.43 0.29 -2.54
CA LEU A 371 -28.63 -1.00 -3.19
C LEU A 371 -29.44 -1.97 -2.33
N ARG A 372 -29.01 -2.16 -1.09
CA ARG A 372 -29.66 -3.06 -0.13
C ARG A 372 -31.06 -2.59 0.21
N LEU A 373 -31.24 -1.30 0.46
CA LEU A 373 -32.55 -0.72 0.78
C LEU A 373 -33.58 -0.93 -0.35
N ARG A 374 -33.18 -0.77 -1.62
CA ARG A 374 -34.08 -1.06 -2.76
C ARG A 374 -34.44 -2.53 -2.89
N LEU A 375 -33.47 -3.41 -2.67
CA LEU A 375 -33.69 -4.85 -2.71
C LEU A 375 -34.64 -5.32 -1.60
N ASP A 376 -34.50 -4.76 -0.40
CA ASP A 376 -35.38 -5.06 0.74
C ASP A 376 -36.79 -4.49 0.52
N ALA A 377 -36.92 -3.40 -0.24
CA ALA A 377 -38.20 -2.87 -0.73
C ALA A 377 -38.80 -3.66 -1.94
N GLY A 378 -38.15 -4.74 -2.39
CA GLY A 378 -38.62 -5.56 -3.52
C GLY A 378 -38.51 -4.88 -4.88
N THR A 379 -37.72 -3.81 -5.00
CA THR A 379 -37.54 -3.08 -6.26
C THR A 379 -36.53 -3.79 -7.17
N GLU A 380 -36.82 -3.85 -8.47
CA GLU A 380 -35.90 -4.42 -9.45
C GLU A 380 -34.61 -3.58 -9.60
N ILE A 381 -33.46 -4.26 -9.67
CA ILE A 381 -32.13 -3.64 -9.82
C ILE A 381 -31.52 -3.89 -11.20
N GLY A 382 -32.36 -3.96 -12.25
CA GLY A 382 -31.94 -4.30 -13.61
C GLY A 382 -30.83 -3.40 -14.17
N GLU A 383 -30.89 -2.09 -13.90
CA GLU A 383 -29.85 -1.13 -14.30
C GLU A 383 -28.49 -1.46 -13.65
N TRP A 384 -28.50 -1.78 -12.35
CA TRP A 384 -27.31 -2.17 -11.60
C TRP A 384 -26.67 -3.44 -12.18
N THR A 385 -27.45 -4.49 -12.40
CA THR A 385 -26.97 -5.76 -12.95
C THR A 385 -26.42 -5.58 -14.37
N SER A 386 -27.12 -4.81 -15.21
CA SER A 386 -26.71 -4.54 -16.59
C SER A 386 -25.38 -3.80 -16.66
N LYS A 387 -25.16 -2.82 -15.78
CA LYS A 387 -23.90 -2.05 -15.73
C LYS A 387 -22.68 -2.90 -15.36
N HIS A 388 -22.84 -3.84 -14.44
CA HIS A 388 -21.74 -4.55 -13.79
C HIS A 388 -21.43 -5.93 -14.39
N SER A 389 -22.43 -6.58 -15.00
CA SER A 389 -22.31 -7.93 -15.56
C SER A 389 -21.18 -8.08 -16.61
N THR A 390 -21.00 -7.08 -17.48
CA THR A 390 -19.95 -7.07 -18.51
C THR A 390 -18.53 -6.94 -17.95
N LYS A 391 -18.40 -6.55 -16.68
CA LYS A 391 -17.14 -6.43 -15.95
C LYS A 391 -16.89 -7.63 -15.03
N GLY A 392 -17.69 -8.69 -15.12
CA GLY A 392 -17.58 -9.83 -14.20
C GLY A 392 -17.95 -9.48 -12.75
N LEU A 393 -18.52 -8.31 -12.48
CA LEU A 393 -19.06 -7.95 -11.16
C LEU A 393 -20.50 -8.47 -11.09
N SER A 394 -20.62 -9.77 -10.80
CA SER A 394 -21.88 -10.53 -10.85
C SER A 394 -22.19 -11.26 -9.54
N HIS A 395 -23.41 -11.79 -9.42
CA HIS A 395 -23.83 -12.64 -8.31
C HIS A 395 -22.91 -13.86 -8.11
N MET A 396 -22.41 -14.48 -9.19
CA MET A 396 -21.46 -15.61 -9.06
C MET A 396 -20.20 -15.20 -8.32
N ASN A 397 -19.67 -14.02 -8.61
CA ASN A 397 -18.47 -13.54 -7.92
C ASN A 397 -18.78 -13.08 -6.50
N LEU A 398 -19.98 -12.53 -6.21
CA LEU A 398 -20.41 -12.32 -4.83
C LEU A 398 -20.41 -13.62 -4.03
N ILE A 399 -20.89 -14.73 -4.61
CA ILE A 399 -20.90 -16.03 -3.94
C ILE A 399 -19.46 -16.56 -3.76
N ARG A 400 -18.65 -16.57 -4.82
CA ARG A 400 -17.25 -17.05 -4.74
C ARG A 400 -16.41 -16.25 -3.74
N LEU A 401 -16.62 -14.95 -3.66
CA LEU A 401 -15.94 -14.07 -2.70
C LEU A 401 -16.48 -14.22 -1.26
N GLY A 402 -17.53 -15.02 -1.04
CA GLY A 402 -18.11 -15.26 0.28
C GLY A 402 -18.94 -14.09 0.80
N ILE A 403 -19.57 -13.32 -0.09
CA ILE A 403 -20.50 -12.23 0.26
C ILE A 403 -21.96 -12.72 0.15
N ALA A 404 -22.21 -13.60 -0.82
CA ALA A 404 -23.52 -14.18 -1.08
C ALA A 404 -23.47 -15.71 -0.99
N TYR A 405 -24.63 -16.34 -1.01
CA TYR A 405 -24.79 -17.78 -1.14
C TYR A 405 -26.00 -18.10 -2.02
N GLY A 406 -26.02 -19.31 -2.58
CA GLY A 406 -27.13 -19.79 -3.40
C GLY A 406 -26.91 -21.26 -3.76
N ASN A 407 -28.00 -21.98 -3.97
CA ASN A 407 -28.00 -23.42 -4.28
C ASN A 407 -28.84 -23.76 -5.54
N SER A 408 -29.22 -22.76 -6.33
CA SER A 408 -30.06 -22.94 -7.52
C SER A 408 -29.23 -23.22 -8.78
N LYS A 409 -29.70 -24.15 -9.62
CA LYS A 409 -29.13 -24.38 -10.96
C LYS A 409 -29.24 -23.14 -11.86
N ARG A 410 -30.21 -22.25 -11.58
CA ARG A 410 -30.46 -21.01 -12.33
C ARG A 410 -29.36 -19.95 -12.16
N LEU A 411 -28.42 -20.16 -11.23
CA LEU A 411 -27.25 -19.29 -11.04
C LEU A 411 -26.40 -19.11 -12.31
N PHE A 412 -26.42 -20.07 -13.24
CA PHE A 412 -25.67 -20.00 -14.50
C PHE A 412 -26.43 -19.33 -15.64
N THR A 413 -27.75 -19.17 -15.53
CA THR A 413 -28.62 -18.71 -16.63
C THR A 413 -29.26 -17.35 -16.33
N SER A 414 -30.24 -17.31 -15.43
CA SER A 414 -31.03 -16.12 -15.10
C SER A 414 -31.48 -16.17 -13.64
N PRO A 415 -30.54 -15.90 -12.72
CA PRO A 415 -30.82 -15.93 -11.30
C PRO A 415 -31.65 -14.74 -10.86
N ARG A 416 -32.50 -14.96 -9.87
CA ARG A 416 -33.26 -13.93 -9.17
C ARG A 416 -32.74 -13.79 -7.74
N TYR A 417 -32.51 -12.55 -7.33
CA TYR A 417 -32.21 -12.23 -5.95
C TYR A 417 -33.38 -12.64 -5.03
N ASN A 418 -33.10 -13.07 -3.80
CA ASN A 418 -34.07 -13.64 -2.84
C ASN A 418 -34.74 -14.97 -3.26
N THR A 419 -34.47 -15.49 -4.45
CA THR A 419 -34.97 -16.81 -4.89
C THR A 419 -33.82 -17.77 -5.15
N ASP A 420 -32.86 -17.37 -5.99
CA ASP A 420 -31.75 -18.22 -6.43
C ASP A 420 -30.45 -17.94 -5.65
N TYR A 421 -30.30 -16.72 -5.15
CA TYR A 421 -29.18 -16.31 -4.28
C TYR A 421 -29.58 -15.19 -3.32
N MET A 422 -28.86 -15.12 -2.21
CA MET A 422 -29.04 -14.12 -1.15
C MET A 422 -27.69 -13.65 -0.64
N ILE A 423 -27.64 -12.43 -0.08
CA ILE A 423 -26.46 -11.96 0.65
C ILE A 423 -26.41 -12.65 2.00
N LEU A 424 -25.21 -12.96 2.46
CA LEU A 424 -25.00 -13.48 3.80
C LEU A 424 -25.51 -12.50 4.86
N PRO A 425 -26.08 -12.98 5.99
CA PRO A 425 -26.43 -12.12 7.10
C PRO A 425 -25.22 -11.31 7.61
N THR A 426 -25.46 -10.10 8.13
CA THR A 426 -24.42 -9.21 8.68
C THR A 426 -23.48 -9.91 9.69
N PRO A 427 -23.94 -10.78 10.61
CA PRO A 427 -23.05 -11.54 11.49
C PRO A 427 -22.08 -12.46 10.72
N SER A 428 -22.56 -13.13 9.68
CA SER A 428 -21.75 -14.00 8.81
C SER A 428 -20.72 -13.18 8.00
N LEU A 429 -21.12 -12.02 7.48
CA LEU A 429 -20.21 -11.10 6.79
C LEU A 429 -19.12 -10.54 7.70
N LYS A 430 -19.46 -10.15 8.94
CA LYS A 430 -18.47 -9.73 9.95
C LYS A 430 -17.49 -10.87 10.30
N ALA A 431 -17.99 -12.09 10.47
CA ALA A 431 -17.15 -13.25 10.70
C ALA A 431 -16.23 -13.53 9.51
N TRP A 432 -16.72 -13.36 8.28
CA TRP A 432 -15.92 -13.47 7.07
C TRP A 432 -14.86 -12.37 6.97
N ALA A 433 -15.22 -11.11 7.26
CA ALA A 433 -14.27 -10.00 7.32
C ALA A 433 -13.13 -10.26 8.30
N LYS A 434 -13.43 -10.80 9.48
CA LYS A 434 -12.41 -11.21 10.46
C LYS A 434 -11.50 -12.30 9.91
N ARG A 435 -12.04 -13.31 9.21
CA ARG A 435 -11.24 -14.38 8.58
C ARG A 435 -10.35 -13.83 7.45
N VAL A 436 -10.87 -12.95 6.59
CA VAL A 436 -10.11 -12.30 5.51
C VAL A 436 -8.98 -11.47 6.09
N LYS A 437 -9.27 -10.61 7.07
CA LYS A 437 -8.27 -9.79 7.76
C LYS A 437 -7.18 -10.65 8.42
N ALA A 438 -7.57 -11.72 9.13
CA ALA A 438 -6.61 -12.63 9.76
C ALA A 438 -5.76 -13.38 8.73
N GLY A 439 -6.36 -13.84 7.62
CA GLY A 439 -5.65 -14.52 6.54
C GLY A 439 -4.61 -13.62 5.88
N VAL A 440 -4.97 -12.37 5.58
CA VAL A 440 -4.02 -11.40 5.02
C VAL A 440 -2.92 -11.04 6.02
N ALA A 441 -3.24 -10.89 7.30
CA ALA A 441 -2.28 -10.47 8.33
C ALA A 441 -1.27 -11.57 8.73
N ASP A 442 -1.57 -12.85 8.50
CA ASP A 442 -0.72 -13.97 8.90
C ASP A 442 0.53 -14.09 8.00
N PRO A 443 1.75 -13.92 8.54
CA PRO A 443 2.98 -13.93 7.77
C PRO A 443 3.44 -15.33 7.33
N LYS A 444 2.87 -16.42 7.87
CA LYS A 444 3.32 -17.81 7.65
C LYS A 444 2.46 -18.58 6.63
N ASP A 445 2.11 -17.93 5.51
CA ASP A 445 1.29 -18.47 4.40
C ASP A 445 -0.20 -18.09 4.42
N GLY A 446 -0.63 -17.22 5.33
CA GLY A 446 -2.04 -16.84 5.47
C GLY A 446 -2.68 -16.29 4.20
N ALA A 447 -1.99 -15.37 3.52
CA ALA A 447 -2.49 -14.74 2.29
C ALA A 447 -2.64 -15.76 1.15
N PHE A 448 -1.74 -16.73 1.07
CA PHE A 448 -1.81 -17.83 0.11
C PHE A 448 -2.98 -18.77 0.44
N ASN A 449 -3.13 -19.17 1.70
CA ASN A 449 -4.23 -20.03 2.16
C ASN A 449 -5.60 -19.38 1.94
N LEU A 450 -5.71 -18.06 2.17
CA LEU A 450 -6.90 -17.29 1.84
C LEU A 450 -7.19 -17.30 0.34
N THR A 451 -6.15 -17.16 -0.48
CA THR A 451 -6.25 -17.22 -1.95
C THR A 451 -6.69 -18.60 -2.42
N VAL A 452 -6.16 -19.68 -1.86
CA VAL A 452 -6.62 -21.07 -2.12
C VAL A 452 -8.10 -21.21 -1.75
N ARG A 453 -8.50 -20.67 -0.59
CA ARG A 453 -9.89 -20.75 -0.13
C ARG A 453 -10.88 -20.03 -1.04
N ILE A 454 -10.49 -18.89 -1.62
CA ILE A 454 -11.38 -18.07 -2.47
C ILE A 454 -11.34 -18.52 -3.93
N PHE A 455 -10.14 -18.71 -4.48
CA PHE A 455 -9.91 -18.92 -5.90
C PHE A 455 -9.58 -20.37 -6.29
N GLY A 456 -9.32 -21.24 -5.32
CA GLY A 456 -8.88 -22.61 -5.54
C GLY A 456 -7.36 -22.73 -5.71
N ASN A 457 -6.86 -23.97 -5.58
CA ASN A 457 -5.42 -24.27 -5.56
C ASN A 457 -4.72 -23.87 -6.86
N ALA A 458 -5.26 -24.26 -8.02
CA ALA A 458 -4.66 -23.96 -9.32
C ALA A 458 -4.44 -22.46 -9.53
N THR A 459 -5.42 -21.65 -9.14
CA THR A 459 -5.35 -20.19 -9.30
C THR A 459 -4.40 -19.54 -8.30
N ALA A 460 -4.33 -20.04 -7.06
CA ALA A 460 -3.38 -19.58 -6.06
C ALA A 460 -1.92 -19.87 -6.48
N LEU A 461 -1.67 -21.05 -7.03
CA LEU A 461 -0.35 -21.42 -7.57
C LEU A 461 0.06 -20.51 -8.74
N LYS A 462 -0.86 -20.22 -9.68
CA LYS A 462 -0.59 -19.27 -10.77
C LYS A 462 -0.25 -17.87 -10.25
N LEU A 463 -0.97 -17.38 -9.23
CA LEU A 463 -0.70 -16.08 -8.63
C LEU A 463 0.66 -16.03 -7.91
N ARG A 464 1.06 -17.13 -7.27
CA ARG A 464 2.41 -17.28 -6.69
C ARG A 464 3.47 -17.17 -7.76
N ASP A 465 3.32 -17.91 -8.86
CA ASP A 465 4.28 -17.90 -9.96
C ASP A 465 4.35 -16.52 -10.65
N SER A 466 3.30 -15.70 -10.48
CA SER A 466 3.24 -14.29 -10.92
C SER A 466 3.77 -13.30 -9.86
N GLY A 467 4.40 -13.76 -8.79
CA GLY A 467 5.04 -12.93 -7.77
C GLY A 467 4.13 -12.35 -6.69
N ASN A 468 2.91 -12.89 -6.48
CA ASN A 468 2.01 -12.37 -5.44
C ASN A 468 2.29 -12.87 -4.02
N PHE A 469 3.22 -13.83 -3.86
CA PHE A 469 3.60 -14.46 -2.59
C PHE A 469 5.12 -14.72 -2.55
N SER A 470 5.86 -13.71 -2.12
CA SER A 470 7.33 -13.67 -2.09
C SER A 470 7.94 -14.54 -1.00
N SER A 471 7.24 -14.76 0.12
CA SER A 471 7.75 -15.53 1.27
C SER A 471 7.67 -17.05 1.14
N LEU A 472 6.91 -17.56 0.17
CA LEU A 472 6.78 -19.00 -0.09
C LEU A 472 8.00 -19.52 -0.85
N GLY A 473 9.03 -19.96 -0.13
CA GLY A 473 10.20 -20.61 -0.74
C GLY A 473 9.83 -21.80 -1.64
N ILE A 474 10.54 -21.93 -2.77
CA ILE A 474 10.33 -22.96 -3.83
C ILE A 474 10.28 -24.40 -3.25
N ASN A 475 11.00 -24.66 -2.15
CA ASN A 475 11.18 -26.00 -1.59
C ASN A 475 10.01 -26.53 -0.74
N ARG A 476 9.08 -25.68 -0.27
CA ARG A 476 7.95 -26.12 0.59
C ARG A 476 6.80 -26.76 -0.19
N VAL A 477 6.80 -26.61 -1.52
CA VAL A 477 5.68 -26.96 -2.43
C VAL A 477 5.75 -28.41 -2.92
N GLN A 478 6.94 -29.04 -2.96
CA GLN A 478 7.06 -30.44 -3.37
C GLN A 478 6.28 -31.39 -2.44
N GLY A 479 6.08 -31.02 -1.16
CA GLY A 479 5.24 -31.78 -0.22
C GLY A 479 3.74 -31.74 -0.54
N LEU A 480 3.23 -30.62 -1.05
CA LEU A 480 1.81 -30.44 -1.42
C LEU A 480 1.47 -30.99 -2.81
N GLN A 481 2.44 -30.98 -3.74
CA GLN A 481 2.32 -31.69 -5.03
C GLN A 481 2.34 -33.22 -4.84
N LYS A 482 3.11 -33.74 -3.87
CA LYS A 482 3.10 -35.18 -3.54
C LYS A 482 1.77 -35.64 -2.95
N ALA A 483 1.18 -34.87 -2.03
CA ALA A 483 -0.09 -35.23 -1.38
C ALA A 483 -1.31 -35.30 -2.34
N THR A 484 -1.25 -34.62 -3.49
CA THR A 484 -2.29 -34.68 -4.53
C THR A 484 -2.06 -35.78 -5.56
N SER A 485 -0.88 -36.39 -5.58
CA SER A 485 -0.55 -37.52 -6.46
C SER A 485 -1.06 -38.85 -5.89
N ASP A 486 -1.20 -38.96 -4.57
CA ASP A 486 -1.52 -40.22 -3.86
C ASP A 486 -3.03 -40.47 -3.65
N THR A 487 -3.93 -39.65 -4.21
CA THR A 487 -5.40 -39.81 -4.03
C THR A 487 -6.19 -40.09 -5.31
N ALA A 488 -5.54 -40.44 -6.42
CA ALA A 488 -6.22 -40.97 -7.60
C ALA A 488 -6.28 -42.51 -7.53
N PRO A 489 -7.47 -43.15 -7.51
CA PRO A 489 -7.56 -44.60 -7.59
C PRO A 489 -7.23 -45.04 -9.02
N VAL A 490 -6.18 -45.84 -9.16
CA VAL A 490 -5.86 -46.57 -10.39
C VAL A 490 -6.83 -47.75 -10.51
N ALA A 491 -7.67 -47.72 -11.54
CA ALA A 491 -8.46 -48.87 -12.00
C ALA A 491 -8.31 -49.05 -13.53
N SER A 492 -7.33 -49.89 -13.87
CA SER A 492 -7.30 -50.98 -14.86
C SER A 492 -7.84 -50.82 -16.30
N SER A 493 -6.88 -51.06 -17.23
CA SER A 493 -6.90 -51.93 -18.43
C SER A 493 -7.82 -51.63 -19.62
N SER A 494 -7.25 -51.54 -20.83
CA SER A 494 -7.02 -52.73 -21.68
C SER A 494 -6.25 -52.39 -22.96
N ARG A 495 -5.59 -53.41 -23.50
CA ARG A 495 -4.62 -53.48 -24.60
C ARG A 495 -5.15 -53.02 -25.97
N ARG A 496 -4.25 -52.49 -26.81
CA ARG A 496 -3.96 -53.05 -28.14
C ARG A 496 -2.59 -52.56 -28.66
N ASN A 497 -1.70 -53.53 -28.87
CA ASN A 497 -0.51 -53.41 -29.71
C ASN A 497 -0.92 -53.18 -31.17
N LEU A 498 -0.13 -52.39 -31.89
CA LEU A 498 0.15 -52.58 -33.31
C LEU A 498 1.47 -51.88 -33.63
N ASP A 499 2.52 -52.69 -33.74
CA ASP A 499 3.73 -52.38 -34.51
C ASP A 499 3.40 -52.13 -35.98
N VAL A 500 4.35 -51.52 -36.70
CA VAL A 500 4.81 -51.82 -38.08
C VAL A 500 5.03 -50.55 -38.94
N LEU A 501 6.34 -50.27 -39.15
CA LEU A 501 7.05 -49.78 -40.34
C LEU A 501 6.70 -48.43 -41.00
N SER A 502 7.72 -47.57 -41.17
CA SER A 502 8.25 -47.22 -42.51
C SER A 502 9.52 -46.36 -42.39
N ASP A 503 10.65 -46.94 -42.84
CA ASP A 503 11.84 -46.23 -43.28
C ASP A 503 11.54 -45.39 -44.54
N SER A 504 12.25 -44.27 -44.72
CA SER A 504 12.72 -43.80 -46.04
C SER A 504 13.78 -42.70 -45.91
N GLU A 505 15.02 -43.12 -46.12
CA GLU A 505 16.02 -42.54 -47.05
C GLU A 505 16.49 -41.07 -46.89
N SER A 506 17.77 -40.95 -46.53
CA SER A 506 18.70 -39.84 -46.86
C SER A 506 19.28 -40.05 -48.29
N PRO A 507 20.35 -39.37 -48.79
CA PRO A 507 21.04 -38.08 -48.53
C PRO A 507 21.33 -37.36 -49.91
N PRO A 508 22.45 -36.66 -50.26
CA PRO A 508 23.61 -36.12 -49.53
C PRO A 508 24.06 -34.68 -49.95
N HIS A 509 25.00 -34.07 -49.19
CA HIS A 509 26.21 -33.54 -49.83
C HIS A 509 27.40 -33.34 -48.88
N ASN A 510 28.52 -33.81 -49.42
CA ASN A 510 29.87 -33.96 -48.92
C ASN A 510 30.70 -32.65 -49.11
N ARG A 511 31.56 -32.24 -48.15
CA ARG A 511 33.03 -32.07 -48.32
C ARG A 511 33.70 -31.01 -47.42
N ARG A 512 34.75 -31.51 -46.74
CA ARG A 512 36.13 -31.00 -46.50
C ARG A 512 36.32 -29.63 -45.82
N ARG A 513 37.19 -29.37 -44.81
CA ARG A 513 38.50 -29.85 -44.27
C ARG A 513 39.49 -28.65 -44.35
N ILE A 514 40.45 -28.60 -43.41
CA ILE A 514 41.68 -27.78 -43.33
C ILE A 514 41.45 -26.46 -42.54
N ASN A 515 42.16 -26.13 -41.45
CA ASN A 515 43.35 -26.66 -40.77
C ASN A 515 43.18 -26.53 -39.25
#